data_AF-A0A4S4CXA0-F1
#
_entry.id   AF-A0A4S4CXA0-F1
#
_cell.length_a   1.000
_cell.length_b   1.000
_cell.length_c   1.000
_cell.angle_alpha   90.00
_cell.angle_beta   90.00
_cell.angle_gamma   90.00
#
_symmetry.space_group_name_H-M   'P 1'
#
loop_
_entity.id
_entity.type
_entity.pdbx_description
1 polymer ?
#
loop_
_entity_poly.entity_id
_entity_poly.type
_entity_poly.pdbx_seq_one_letter_code
_entity_poly.pdbx_strand_id
1 'polypeptide(L)'
;MNGVAYTRDDEIHISANYIQRYLGDIKTEITGVVYHEMTHVWQWDRSPQTVAPRGLIEGVADFVRLKVGYAPSHWMKPGQGNQWDQGYNVIARFLDYCDSIRNGFVAELNKKIRNGYSADYFVELLGKIVDQLWSDYKTKYSN
;
A
#
# COMPACT_ATOMS: atom_id res chain seq x y z
N MET A 1 -21.85 3.89 6.44
CA MET A 1 -21.08 3.03 5.50
C MET A 1 -20.92 1.64 6.10
N ASN A 2 -20.75 0.60 5.27
CA ASN A 2 -20.50 -0.79 5.74
C ASN A 2 -19.00 -1.14 5.83
N GLY A 3 -18.10 -0.29 5.33
CA GLY A 3 -16.65 -0.44 5.43
C GLY A 3 -16.04 0.19 6.69
N VAL A 4 -14.71 0.16 6.78
CA VAL A 4 -13.92 0.73 7.88
C VAL A 4 -13.83 2.25 7.76
N ALA A 5 -13.33 2.72 6.62
CA ALA A 5 -13.21 4.13 6.26
C ALA A 5 -13.17 4.27 4.73
N TYR A 6 -13.22 5.50 4.25
CA TYR A 6 -12.88 5.86 2.88
C TYR A 6 -12.45 7.32 2.82
N THR A 7 -11.73 7.65 1.75
CA THR A 7 -11.35 9.01 1.39
C THR A 7 -12.14 9.47 0.18
N ARG A 8 -12.60 10.72 0.21
CA ARG A 8 -13.22 11.40 -0.92
C ARG A 8 -12.68 12.82 -0.97
N ASP A 9 -12.02 13.15 -2.08
CA ASP A 9 -11.37 14.44 -2.27
C ASP A 9 -10.38 14.69 -1.11
N ASP A 10 -10.61 15.72 -0.29
CA ASP A 10 -9.82 16.04 0.91
C ASP A 10 -10.49 15.60 2.22
N GLU A 11 -11.58 14.83 2.14
CA GLU A 11 -12.33 14.34 3.30
C GLU A 11 -12.03 12.88 3.62
N ILE A 12 -11.69 12.60 4.88
CA ILE A 12 -11.55 11.25 5.43
C ILE A 12 -12.80 10.91 6.23
N HIS A 13 -13.50 9.86 5.84
CA HIS A 13 -14.73 9.39 6.47
C HIS A 13 -14.47 8.09 7.19
N ILE A 14 -14.72 8.05 8.51
CA ILE A 14 -14.53 6.84 9.32
C ILE A 14 -15.88 6.31 9.81
N SER A 15 -16.06 4.99 9.75
CA SER A 15 -17.32 4.34 10.11
C SER A 15 -17.53 4.30 11.63
N ALA A 16 -18.54 5.04 12.10
CA ALA A 16 -18.98 4.95 13.51
C ALA A 16 -19.39 3.52 13.92
N ASN A 17 -20.00 2.77 12.99
CA ASN A 17 -20.37 1.37 13.22
C ASN A 17 -19.14 0.47 13.39
N TYR A 18 -18.05 0.73 12.65
CA TYR A 18 -16.80 0.01 12.83
C TYR A 18 -16.17 0.33 14.19
N ILE A 19 -16.08 1.62 14.53
CA ILE A 19 -15.55 2.08 15.82
C ILE A 19 -16.29 1.42 16.98
N GLN A 20 -17.63 1.40 16.94
CA GLN A 20 -18.46 0.80 17.99
C GLN A 20 -18.19 -0.70 18.18
N ARG A 21 -17.88 -1.42 17.09
CA ARG A 21 -17.73 -2.89 17.08
C ARG A 21 -16.30 -3.37 17.25
N TYR A 22 -15.31 -2.49 17.12
CA TYR A 22 -13.92 -2.87 17.16
C TYR A 22 -13.53 -3.38 18.55
N LEU A 23 -12.86 -4.52 18.59
CA LEU A 23 -12.33 -5.13 19.81
C LEU A 23 -10.81 -5.03 19.79
N GLY A 24 -10.24 -4.18 20.64
CA GLY A 24 -8.80 -3.97 20.73
C GLY A 24 -8.46 -2.53 21.09
N ASP A 25 -7.21 -2.13 20.83
CA ASP A 25 -6.78 -0.75 20.98
C ASP A 25 -7.30 0.10 19.82
N ILE A 26 -8.48 0.69 20.02
CA ILE A 26 -9.14 1.54 19.04
C ILE A 26 -8.30 2.76 18.65
N LYS A 27 -7.48 3.29 19.57
CA LYS A 27 -6.65 4.47 19.27
C LYS A 27 -5.59 4.09 18.25
N THR A 28 -4.92 2.96 18.45
CA THR A 28 -3.92 2.44 17.51
C THR A 28 -4.55 2.09 16.16
N GLU A 29 -5.71 1.43 16.14
CA GLU A 29 -6.42 1.11 14.89
C GLU A 29 -6.77 2.36 14.09
N ILE A 30 -7.46 3.31 14.72
CA ILE A 30 -7.96 4.50 14.04
C ILE A 30 -6.81 5.39 13.59
N THR A 31 -5.72 5.47 14.36
CA THR A 31 -4.52 6.18 13.92
C THR A 31 -3.96 5.55 12.64
N GLY A 32 -3.84 4.22 12.59
CA GLY A 32 -3.39 3.52 11.39
C GLY A 32 -4.31 3.71 10.18
N VAL A 33 -5.63 3.63 10.39
CA VAL A 33 -6.63 3.91 9.34
C VAL A 33 -6.52 5.34 8.83
N VAL A 34 -6.31 6.33 9.70
CA VAL A 34 -6.13 7.72 9.26
C VAL A 34 -4.88 7.87 8.40
N TYR A 35 -3.76 7.21 8.70
CA TYR A 35 -2.58 7.24 7.81
C TYR A 35 -2.84 6.58 6.45
N HIS A 36 -3.60 5.49 6.42
CA HIS A 36 -4.04 4.85 5.18
C HIS A 36 -4.86 5.82 4.33
N GLU A 37 -5.93 6.36 4.90
CA GLU A 37 -6.84 7.26 4.20
C GLU A 37 -6.18 8.60 3.82
N MET A 38 -5.33 9.16 4.68
CA MET A 38 -4.55 10.34 4.36
C MET A 38 -3.65 10.11 3.15
N THR A 39 -3.18 8.88 2.92
CA THR A 39 -2.39 8.58 1.72
C THR A 39 -3.22 8.83 0.46
N HIS A 40 -4.49 8.41 0.44
CA HIS A 40 -5.39 8.62 -0.70
C HIS A 40 -5.61 10.11 -1.04
N VAL A 41 -5.51 11.03 -0.07
CA VAL A 41 -5.57 12.48 -0.32
C VAL A 41 -4.41 12.96 -1.20
N TRP A 42 -3.22 12.38 -1.02
CA TRP A 42 -1.99 12.78 -1.72
C TRP A 42 -1.62 11.85 -2.87
N GLN A 43 -2.36 10.75 -3.02
CA GLN A 43 -2.04 9.70 -3.96
C GLN A 43 -2.55 10.06 -5.35
N TRP A 44 -1.71 9.89 -6.35
CA TRP A 44 -2.17 9.86 -7.72
C TRP A 44 -2.75 8.47 -7.98
N ASP A 45 -4.08 8.37 -8.00
CA ASP A 45 -4.80 7.11 -8.22
C ASP A 45 -5.46 7.03 -9.61
N ARG A 46 -5.68 8.18 -10.24
CA ARG A 46 -6.44 8.32 -11.48
C ARG A 46 -5.71 9.21 -12.46
N SER A 47 -5.64 8.72 -13.69
CA SER A 47 -5.20 9.47 -14.86
C SER A 47 -6.24 9.26 -15.98
N PRO A 48 -6.42 10.25 -16.89
CA PRO A 48 -7.25 10.08 -18.08
C PRO A 48 -6.77 8.97 -19.03
N GLN A 49 -5.50 8.58 -18.95
CA GLN A 49 -4.86 7.62 -19.85
C GLN A 49 -5.01 6.18 -19.36
N THR A 50 -4.59 5.89 -18.13
CA THR A 50 -4.67 4.54 -17.54
C THR A 50 -4.74 4.64 -16.03
N VAL A 51 -5.76 4.01 -15.45
CA VAL A 51 -5.95 3.94 -13.99
C VAL A 51 -5.03 2.86 -13.43
N ALA A 52 -4.34 3.18 -12.34
CA ALA A 52 -3.52 2.19 -11.65
C ALA A 52 -4.38 1.06 -11.07
N PRO A 53 -3.87 -0.18 -10.99
CA PRO A 53 -4.58 -1.28 -10.36
C PRO A 53 -5.01 -0.89 -8.95
N ARG A 54 -6.29 -1.13 -8.61
CA ARG A 54 -6.84 -0.79 -7.29
C ARG A 54 -6.01 -1.40 -6.16
N GLY A 55 -5.54 -2.63 -6.33
CA GLY A 55 -4.67 -3.28 -5.36
C GLY A 55 -3.39 -2.52 -5.08
N LEU A 56 -2.73 -1.97 -6.12
CA LEU A 56 -1.53 -1.15 -5.94
C LEU A 56 -1.85 0.14 -5.20
N ILE A 57 -2.97 0.78 -5.52
CA ILE A 57 -3.39 2.02 -4.85
C ILE A 57 -3.58 1.80 -3.35
N GLU A 58 -4.38 0.81 -2.97
CA GLU A 58 -4.57 0.45 -1.56
C GLU A 58 -3.28 -0.08 -0.91
N GLY A 59 -2.43 -0.77 -1.67
CA GLY A 59 -1.14 -1.26 -1.18
C GLY A 59 -0.13 -0.15 -0.84
N VAL A 60 -0.16 0.98 -1.55
CA VAL A 60 0.64 2.17 -1.20
C VAL A 60 0.11 2.80 0.09
N ALA A 61 -1.21 2.89 0.27
CA ALA A 61 -1.81 3.37 1.50
C ALA A 61 -1.46 2.46 2.71
N ASP A 62 -1.52 1.15 2.53
CA ASP A 62 -1.07 0.17 3.53
C ASP A 62 0.45 0.24 3.76
N PHE A 63 1.25 0.56 2.74
CA PHE A 63 2.70 0.80 2.89
C PHE A 63 2.95 2.00 3.81
N VAL A 64 2.25 3.13 3.63
CA VAL A 64 2.42 4.29 4.53
C VAL A 64 2.04 3.91 5.96
N ARG A 65 0.89 3.26 6.16
CA ARG A 65 0.46 2.73 7.47
C ARG A 65 1.49 1.80 8.09
N LEU A 66 2.15 0.97 7.28
CA LEU A 66 3.24 0.10 7.70
C LEU A 66 4.48 0.91 8.14
N LYS A 67 4.94 1.88 7.34
CA LYS A 67 6.15 2.67 7.63
C LYS A 67 6.05 3.50 8.90
N VAL A 68 4.85 3.96 9.24
CA VAL A 68 4.61 4.69 10.50
C VAL A 68 4.38 3.77 11.71
N GLY A 69 4.49 2.45 11.54
CA GLY A 69 4.43 1.48 12.64
C GLY A 69 3.03 1.03 13.07
N TYR A 70 2.01 1.27 12.23
CA TYR A 70 0.61 0.96 12.54
C TYR A 70 0.04 -0.24 11.76
N ALA A 71 0.91 -1.12 11.26
CA ALA A 71 0.50 -2.38 10.65
C ALA A 71 -0.17 -3.31 11.70
N PRO A 72 -1.42 -3.75 11.49
CA PRO A 72 -2.07 -4.75 12.34
C PRO A 72 -1.25 -6.03 12.50
N SER A 73 -1.30 -6.64 13.68
CA SER A 73 -0.54 -7.85 14.01
C SER A 73 -0.88 -9.07 13.16
N HIS A 74 -2.10 -9.12 12.60
CA HIS A 74 -2.56 -10.19 11.72
C HIS A 74 -2.14 -10.01 10.25
N TRP A 75 -1.50 -8.90 9.90
CA TRP A 75 -0.98 -8.72 8.55
C TRP A 75 0.11 -9.73 8.23
N MET A 76 0.20 -10.07 6.94
CA MET A 76 1.26 -10.91 6.41
C MET A 76 2.63 -10.36 6.79
N LYS A 77 3.52 -11.27 7.20
CA LYS A 77 4.93 -10.98 7.49
C LYS A 77 5.73 -10.82 6.19
N PRO A 78 6.90 -10.17 6.22
CA PRO A 78 7.82 -10.17 5.09
C PRO A 78 8.07 -11.59 4.56
N GLY A 79 8.08 -11.74 3.24
CA GLY A 79 8.19 -13.02 2.54
C GLY A 79 6.90 -13.82 2.42
N GLN A 80 5.83 -13.49 3.16
CA GLN A 80 4.56 -14.21 3.03
C GLN A 80 3.77 -13.80 1.78
N GLY A 81 2.93 -14.71 1.30
CA GLY A 81 2.11 -14.56 0.11
C GLY A 81 2.62 -15.31 -1.12
N ASN A 82 1.73 -15.51 -2.08
CA ASN A 82 1.93 -16.33 -3.28
C ASN A 82 2.26 -15.47 -4.50
N GLN A 83 1.64 -14.30 -4.63
CA GLN A 83 1.89 -13.31 -5.69
C GLN A 83 1.95 -11.91 -5.08
N TRP A 84 2.65 -11.00 -5.75
CA TRP A 84 2.94 -9.67 -5.22
C TRP A 84 1.67 -8.82 -5.02
N ASP A 85 0.62 -9.07 -5.81
CA ASP A 85 -0.63 -8.30 -5.87
C ASP A 85 -1.85 -9.00 -5.23
N GLN A 86 -1.67 -10.08 -4.46
CA GLN A 86 -2.79 -10.86 -3.90
C GLN A 86 -3.61 -10.16 -2.81
N GLY A 87 -3.13 -9.03 -2.30
CA GLY A 87 -3.77 -8.32 -1.19
C GLY A 87 -2.93 -7.14 -0.72
N TYR A 88 -3.60 -6.14 -0.13
CA TYR A 88 -3.00 -4.84 0.16
C TYR A 88 -1.83 -4.94 1.12
N ASN A 89 -1.96 -5.75 2.19
CA ASN A 89 -0.87 -5.97 3.13
C ASN A 89 0.34 -6.70 2.52
N VAL A 90 0.14 -7.56 1.51
CA VAL A 90 1.23 -8.23 0.80
C VAL A 90 1.93 -7.25 -0.12
N ILE A 91 1.15 -6.44 -0.85
CA ILE A 91 1.67 -5.36 -1.68
C ILE A 91 2.47 -4.38 -0.82
N ALA A 92 1.97 -3.97 0.34
CA ALA A 92 2.67 -3.06 1.25
C ALA A 92 4.02 -3.60 1.71
N ARG A 93 4.09 -4.89 2.06
CA ARG A 93 5.36 -5.57 2.43
C ARG A 93 6.32 -5.66 1.25
N PHE A 94 5.82 -5.92 0.06
CA PHE A 94 6.62 -5.95 -1.15
C PHE A 94 7.14 -4.56 -1.53
N LEU A 95 6.31 -3.53 -1.43
CA LEU A 95 6.69 -2.14 -1.63
C LEU A 95 7.73 -1.67 -0.61
N ASP A 96 7.65 -2.11 0.65
CA ASP A 96 8.69 -1.85 1.67
C ASP A 96 10.02 -2.51 1.33
N TYR A 97 10.00 -3.70 0.73
CA TYR A 97 11.20 -4.28 0.16
C TYR A 97 11.76 -3.47 -1.01
N CYS A 98 10.91 -3.05 -1.96
CA CYS A 98 11.32 -2.21 -3.09
C CYS A 98 11.92 -0.87 -2.62
N ASP A 99 11.33 -0.24 -1.61
CA ASP A 99 11.83 0.99 -0.98
C ASP A 99 13.16 0.75 -0.23
N SER A 100 13.38 -0.45 0.30
CA SER A 100 14.69 -0.83 0.88
C SER A 100 15.80 -0.99 -0.16
N ILE A 101 15.46 -1.29 -1.42
CA ILE A 101 16.43 -1.34 -2.53
C ILE A 101 16.77 0.08 -2.99
N ARG A 102 15.74 0.94 -3.11
CA ARG A 102 15.89 2.35 -3.48
C ARG A 102 14.98 3.19 -2.59
N ASN A 103 15.60 3.91 -1.66
CA ASN A 103 14.89 4.83 -0.78
C ASN A 103 14.07 5.85 -1.60
N GLY A 104 12.78 5.97 -1.28
CA GLY A 104 11.85 6.84 -1.99
C GLY A 104 11.22 6.20 -3.24
N PHE A 105 11.40 4.90 -3.45
CA PHE A 105 10.79 4.16 -4.56
C PHE A 105 9.28 4.40 -4.63
N VAL A 106 8.58 4.24 -3.50
CA VAL A 106 7.11 4.36 -3.47
C VAL A 106 6.64 5.78 -3.79
N ALA A 107 7.37 6.79 -3.32
CA ALA A 107 7.07 8.19 -3.61
C ALA A 107 7.24 8.50 -5.11
N GLU A 108 8.32 8.02 -5.73
CA GLU A 108 8.53 8.19 -7.17
C GLU A 108 7.54 7.37 -8.01
N LEU A 109 7.17 6.17 -7.58
CA LEU A 109 6.11 5.39 -8.21
C LEU A 109 4.78 6.16 -8.21
N ASN A 110 4.36 6.67 -7.05
CA ASN A 110 3.17 7.52 -6.93
C ASN A 110 3.22 8.72 -7.89
N LYS A 111 4.36 9.42 -7.93
CA LYS A 111 4.56 10.57 -8.83
C LYS A 111 4.40 10.19 -10.30
N LYS A 112 4.89 9.02 -10.72
CA LYS A 112 4.76 8.55 -12.11
C LYS A 112 3.32 8.21 -12.48
N ILE A 113 2.55 7.62 -11.55
CA ILE A 113 1.14 7.24 -11.77
C ILE A 113 0.26 8.43 -12.18
N ARG A 114 0.63 9.66 -11.80
CA ARG A 114 -0.06 10.90 -12.21
C ARG A 114 -0.35 10.97 -13.71
N ASN A 115 0.52 10.40 -14.55
CA ASN A 115 0.41 10.46 -16.01
C ASN A 115 -0.05 9.14 -16.64
N GLY A 116 -0.54 8.20 -15.83
CA GLY A 116 -0.91 6.85 -16.24
C GLY A 116 -0.10 5.79 -15.50
N TYR A 117 -0.61 4.57 -15.43
CA TYR A 117 0.12 3.44 -14.87
C TYR A 117 0.76 2.57 -15.95
N SER A 118 2.02 2.19 -15.73
CA SER A 118 2.70 1.11 -16.45
C SER A 118 3.47 0.23 -15.45
N ALA A 119 3.44 -1.09 -15.68
CA ALA A 119 4.27 -2.03 -14.92
C ALA A 119 5.78 -1.80 -15.16
N ASP A 120 6.15 -1.16 -16.28
CA ASP A 120 7.54 -0.83 -16.59
C ASP A 120 8.15 0.18 -15.61
N TYR A 121 7.32 0.87 -14.80
CA TYR A 121 7.85 1.78 -13.77
C TYR A 121 8.72 1.06 -12.74
N PHE A 122 8.50 -0.24 -12.49
CA PHE A 122 9.41 -1.05 -11.69
C PHE A 122 10.77 -1.20 -12.37
N VAL A 123 10.79 -1.41 -13.69
CA VAL A 123 12.02 -1.47 -14.49
C VAL A 123 12.73 -0.12 -14.49
N GLU A 124 12.01 0.97 -14.73
CA GLU A 124 12.58 2.32 -14.76
C GLU A 124 13.16 2.73 -13.39
N LEU A 125 12.53 2.33 -12.29
CA LEU A 125 12.93 2.75 -10.96
C LEU A 125 13.94 1.82 -10.29
N LEU A 126 13.90 0.51 -10.57
CA LEU A 126 14.70 -0.53 -9.90
C LEU A 126 15.52 -1.40 -10.85
N GLY A 127 15.38 -1.23 -12.17
CA GLY A 127 16.13 -1.96 -13.19
C GLY A 127 15.64 -3.40 -13.42
N LYS A 128 14.52 -3.81 -12.85
CA LYS A 128 13.98 -5.18 -12.93
C LYS A 128 12.47 -5.18 -13.14
N ILE A 129 11.97 -6.20 -13.83
CA ILE A 129 10.53 -6.44 -13.94
C ILE A 129 9.95 -6.88 -12.58
N VAL A 130 8.66 -6.64 -12.36
CA VAL A 130 7.99 -6.92 -11.08
C VAL A 130 8.13 -8.39 -10.64
N ASP A 131 8.08 -9.33 -11.57
CA ASP A 131 8.21 -10.77 -11.27
C ASP A 131 9.60 -11.13 -10.75
N GLN A 132 10.65 -10.50 -11.27
CA GLN A 132 12.02 -10.68 -10.78
C GLN A 132 12.17 -10.07 -9.39
N LEU A 133 11.65 -8.87 -9.17
CA LEU A 133 11.65 -8.22 -7.85
C LEU A 133 10.88 -9.06 -6.82
N TRP A 134 9.75 -9.65 -7.22
CA TRP A 134 8.98 -10.55 -6.36
C TRP A 134 9.76 -11.83 -6.03
N SER A 135 10.43 -12.43 -7.01
CA SER A 135 11.30 -13.58 -6.77
C SER A 135 12.43 -13.24 -5.79
N ASP A 136 13.11 -12.10 -5.98
CA ASP A 136 14.17 -11.63 -5.08
C ASP A 136 13.64 -11.36 -3.66
N TYR A 137 12.44 -10.77 -3.54
CA TYR A 137 11.74 -10.59 -2.27
C TYR A 137 11.51 -11.93 -1.56
N LYS A 138 11.00 -12.94 -2.29
CA LYS A 138 10.77 -14.27 -1.74
C LYS A 138 12.06 -14.93 -1.29
N THR A 139 13.15 -14.79 -2.05
CA THR A 139 14.48 -15.30 -1.67
C THR A 139 15.07 -14.57 -0.46
N LYS A 140 14.89 -13.25 -0.34
CA LYS A 140 15.39 -12.49 0.82
C LYS A 140 14.75 -12.93 2.14
N TYR A 141 13.49 -13.35 2.09
CA TYR A 141 12.71 -13.70 3.27
C TYR A 141 12.35 -15.19 3.36
N SER A 142 12.94 -16.03 2.52
CA SER A 142 12.88 -17.49 2.67
C SER A 142 13.84 -17.90 3.80
N ASN A 143 13.29 -17.96 5.01
CA ASN A 143 13.90 -18.62 6.17
C ASN A 143 13.25 -19.98 6.38
#